data_AF-A0A7L3LN82-F1
#
_entry.id   AF-A0A7L3LN82-F1
#
_cell.length_a   1.000
_cell.length_b   1.000
_cell.length_c   1.000
_cell.angle_alpha   90.00
_cell.angle_beta   90.00
_cell.angle_gamma   90.00
#
_symmetry.space_group_name_H-M   'P 1'
#
loop_
_entity.id
_entity.type
_entity.pdbx_description
1 polymer ?
#
loop_
_entity_poly.entity_id
_entity_poly.type
_entity_poly.pdbx_seq_one_letter_code
_entity_poly.pdbx_strand_id
1 'polypeptide(L)'
;MSLREHALFLFRSAVGTVRPAQMLRRAVKLQGDGCPQLLVKGQAFPVKRDLYLVGFGKAVLGMAAAAEEILGHHLVRGIISVPLGIQKSLQRAGMQEMLLKPHSRIQVIEGAKNNLPDPEALNGAVAIQELAEGLTADDLLLVLISGRGGSALLPAPIPPILLKEKEKLTKMLASQGATIEELNIVRKTLSLLKGGGLARLAYPTQVVSLILSDVIGDPLDIIASGPTVASSHSVQDCLQILSKYNLLHSLPKSVETVLSSSPTKPTAPEDYSHVCNIIIGSNTLALDEAKRQAEGLGYMTLILSTAICGEVSRVSMLYCQLIQLLCLGFASLGDRPLADEVRRNLLQLALELKIPGLNLAEFLQALQGLGHERPICILAGGETTVQLQGTGKGGRNQELALRVGLGLHRAQAIETGRPMGRCEIIFLSGGTDGQDGPTEAAGAFCSPALVDAALQEGLDVEAFLSNNDSYTFFKQFQGGHHLLVTGLTGTNVMDIQAILVRVT
;
A
#
# COMPACT_ATOMS: atom_id res chain seq x y z
N MET A 1 -25.12 5.40 -16.82
CA MET A 1 -23.66 5.57 -16.75
C MET A 1 -23.00 4.45 -17.55
N SER A 2 -21.89 4.75 -18.24
CA SER A 2 -21.07 3.76 -18.94
C SER A 2 -20.35 2.85 -17.94
N LEU A 3 -19.88 1.66 -18.36
CA LEU A 3 -19.04 0.81 -17.50
C LEU A 3 -17.78 1.55 -17.03
N ARG A 4 -17.27 2.49 -17.84
CA ARG A 4 -16.08 3.28 -17.50
C ARG A 4 -16.37 4.22 -16.33
N GLU A 5 -17.52 4.89 -16.36
CA GLU A 5 -17.97 5.76 -15.27
C GLU A 5 -18.20 4.97 -13.99
N HIS A 6 -18.76 3.77 -14.09
CA HIS A 6 -18.89 2.87 -12.93
C HIS A 6 -17.52 2.47 -12.38
N ALA A 7 -16.60 1.99 -13.21
CA ALA A 7 -15.24 1.62 -12.77
C ALA A 7 -14.51 2.81 -12.10
N LEU A 8 -14.62 4.01 -12.68
CA LEU A 8 -14.06 5.22 -12.09
C LEU A 8 -14.70 5.59 -10.74
N PHE A 9 -16.03 5.46 -10.63
CA PHE A 9 -16.76 5.70 -9.39
C PHE A 9 -16.35 4.71 -8.29
N LEU A 10 -16.20 3.42 -8.61
CA LEU A 10 -15.74 2.40 -7.68
C LEU A 10 -14.32 2.69 -7.18
N PHE A 11 -13.40 3.01 -8.10
CA PHE A 11 -12.03 3.37 -7.75
C PHE A 11 -11.98 4.61 -6.84
N ARG A 12 -12.72 5.67 -7.17
CA ARG A 12 -12.78 6.89 -6.37
C ARG A 12 -13.39 6.66 -4.98
N SER A 13 -14.39 5.79 -4.88
CA SER A 13 -15.01 5.43 -3.60
C SER A 13 -14.05 4.64 -2.72
N ALA A 14 -13.33 3.67 -3.29
CA ALA A 14 -12.29 2.91 -2.60
C ALA A 14 -11.16 3.81 -2.09
N VAL A 15 -10.64 4.71 -2.92
CA VAL A 15 -9.61 5.67 -2.50
C VAL A 15 -10.16 6.65 -1.46
N GLY A 16 -11.39 7.13 -1.64
CA GLY A 16 -12.05 8.06 -0.72
C GLY A 16 -12.03 7.56 0.72
N THR A 17 -12.42 6.30 0.92
CA THR A 17 -12.56 5.67 2.25
C THR A 17 -11.24 5.51 3.01
N VAL A 18 -10.11 5.50 2.29
CA VAL A 18 -8.75 5.43 2.87
C VAL A 18 -8.03 6.78 2.85
N ARG A 19 -8.70 7.89 2.52
CA ARG A 19 -8.12 9.23 2.69
C ARG A 19 -7.95 9.54 4.18
N PRO A 20 -6.86 10.21 4.58
CA PRO A 20 -6.54 10.46 5.99
C PRO A 20 -7.71 10.97 6.84
N ALA A 21 -8.40 12.02 6.41
CA ALA A 21 -9.52 12.59 7.17
C ALA A 21 -10.72 11.64 7.33
N GLN A 22 -11.13 10.95 6.26
CA GLN A 22 -12.26 10.02 6.31
C GLN A 22 -11.92 8.79 7.16
N MET A 23 -10.71 8.26 6.97
CA MET A 23 -10.19 7.13 7.72
C MET A 23 -10.15 7.42 9.23
N LEU A 24 -9.64 8.59 9.63
CA LEU A 24 -9.55 8.99 11.03
C LEU A 24 -10.94 9.22 11.64
N ARG A 25 -11.85 9.94 10.95
CA ARG A 25 -13.22 10.18 11.46
C ARG A 25 -14.05 8.90 11.60
N ARG A 26 -13.78 7.89 10.78
CA ARG A 26 -14.40 6.56 10.90
C ARG A 26 -13.84 5.79 12.10
N ALA A 27 -12.52 5.82 12.26
CA ALA A 27 -11.84 5.01 13.25
C ALA A 27 -11.88 5.61 14.66
N VAL A 28 -11.78 6.93 14.78
CA VAL A 28 -11.55 7.65 16.03
C VAL A 28 -12.73 8.56 16.35
N LYS A 29 -13.24 8.45 17.57
CA LYS A 29 -14.24 9.38 18.12
C LYS A 29 -13.85 9.74 19.54
N LEU A 30 -14.02 11.00 19.91
CA LEU A 30 -13.90 11.42 21.29
C LEU A 30 -15.29 11.48 21.92
N GLN A 31 -15.48 10.87 23.09
CA GLN A 31 -16.75 10.88 23.82
C GLN A 31 -16.55 11.24 25.29
N GLY A 32 -17.52 11.93 25.89
CA GLY A 32 -17.61 12.18 27.32
C GLY A 32 -17.37 13.64 27.71
N ASP A 33 -18.38 14.25 28.33
CA ASP A 33 -18.29 15.58 28.94
C ASP A 33 -17.66 15.44 30.34
N GLY A 34 -16.33 15.57 30.42
CA GLY A 34 -15.58 15.62 31.69
C GLY A 34 -14.41 14.63 31.78
N CYS A 35 -14.63 13.36 31.45
CA CYS A 35 -13.59 12.33 31.31
C CYS A 35 -13.56 11.83 29.85
N PRO A 36 -12.83 12.51 28.94
CA PRO A 36 -12.83 12.15 27.53
C PRO A 36 -12.29 10.73 27.35
N GLN A 37 -13.06 9.92 26.65
CA GLN A 37 -12.66 8.59 26.21
C GLN A 37 -12.41 8.64 24.71
N LEU A 38 -11.23 8.20 24.30
CA LEU A 38 -10.90 8.00 22.90
C LEU A 38 -11.45 6.64 22.47
N LEU A 39 -12.50 6.64 21.65
CA LEU A 39 -13.01 5.44 21.01
C LEU A 39 -12.26 5.19 19.72
N VAL A 40 -11.53 4.08 19.64
CA VAL A 40 -10.89 3.62 18.41
C VAL A 40 -11.50 2.29 17.98
N LYS A 41 -12.21 2.29 16.85
CA LYS A 41 -12.99 1.13 16.34
C LYS A 41 -13.86 0.45 17.41
N GLY A 42 -14.44 1.24 18.32
CA GLY A 42 -15.31 0.74 19.40
C GLY A 42 -14.59 0.33 20.69
N GLN A 43 -13.25 0.34 20.72
CA GLN A 43 -12.49 0.17 21.96
C GLN A 43 -12.31 1.53 22.64
N ALA A 44 -12.59 1.60 23.94
CA ALA A 44 -12.48 2.82 24.73
C ALA A 44 -11.13 2.91 25.43
N PHE A 45 -10.45 4.03 25.21
CA PHE A 45 -9.21 4.40 25.90
C PHE A 45 -9.46 5.64 26.76
N PRO A 46 -9.42 5.53 28.09
CA PRO A 46 -9.66 6.67 28.97
C PRO A 46 -8.49 7.65 28.89
N VAL A 47 -8.78 8.92 28.62
CA VAL A 47 -7.79 10.00 28.71
C VAL A 47 -7.88 10.58 30.12
N LYS A 48 -6.93 10.20 30.98
CA LYS A 48 -6.94 10.64 32.40
C LYS A 48 -6.37 12.03 32.59
N ARG A 49 -5.30 12.39 31.86
CA ARG A 49 -4.67 13.72 31.91
C ARG A 49 -4.45 14.29 30.51
N ASP A 50 -3.32 13.97 29.91
CA ASP A 50 -2.84 14.61 28.70
C ASP A 50 -2.76 13.62 27.53
N LEU A 51 -3.05 14.12 26.33
CA LEU A 51 -2.94 13.35 25.10
C LEU A 51 -1.80 13.89 24.25
N TYR A 52 -0.90 12.99 23.86
CA TYR A 52 0.25 13.26 23.02
C TYR A 52 0.12 12.55 21.68
N LEU A 53 0.67 13.17 20.63
CA LEU A 53 0.62 12.61 19.28
C LEU A 53 2.03 12.49 18.72
N VAL A 54 2.38 11.30 18.23
CA VAL A 54 3.58 11.10 17.43
C VAL A 54 3.18 10.54 16.08
N GLY A 55 3.93 10.86 15.02
CA GLY A 55 3.67 10.22 13.75
C GLY A 55 4.83 10.26 12.79
N PHE A 56 4.88 9.29 11.89
CA PHE A 56 5.92 9.22 10.87
C PHE A 56 5.41 8.52 9.61
N GLY A 57 5.71 9.11 8.44
CA GLY A 57 5.31 8.58 7.14
C GLY A 57 4.74 9.63 6.19
N LYS A 58 4.53 9.26 4.93
CA LYS A 58 4.06 10.19 3.88
C LYS A 58 2.66 10.74 4.12
N ALA A 59 1.73 9.89 4.55
CA ALA A 59 0.33 10.27 4.77
C ALA A 59 0.07 10.88 6.16
N VAL A 60 1.07 10.89 7.04
CA VAL A 60 0.90 11.30 8.44
C VAL A 60 0.53 12.76 8.58
N LEU A 61 1.00 13.64 7.70
CA LEU A 61 0.61 15.06 7.75
C LEU A 61 -0.92 15.24 7.67
N GLY A 62 -1.56 14.57 6.71
CA GLY A 62 -3.03 14.58 6.59
C GLY A 62 -3.72 13.86 7.74
N MET A 63 -3.13 12.78 8.28
CA MET A 63 -3.68 12.07 9.43
C MET A 63 -3.61 12.93 10.70
N ALA A 64 -2.52 13.68 10.88
CA ALA A 64 -2.28 14.57 12.01
C ALA A 64 -3.22 15.78 11.97
N ALA A 65 -3.44 16.37 10.80
CA ALA A 65 -4.43 17.43 10.62
C ALA A 65 -5.84 16.95 11.02
N ALA A 66 -6.25 15.77 10.57
CA ALA A 66 -7.53 15.19 10.94
C ALA A 66 -7.61 14.81 12.43
N ALA A 67 -6.53 14.28 13.00
CA ALA A 67 -6.46 13.95 14.42
C ALA A 67 -6.56 15.21 15.29
N GLU A 68 -5.87 16.29 14.94
CA GLU A 68 -5.96 17.57 15.67
C GLU A 68 -7.40 18.12 15.68
N GLU A 69 -8.14 17.99 14.56
CA GLU A 69 -9.55 18.39 14.52
C GLU A 69 -10.44 17.55 15.43
N ILE A 70 -10.18 16.24 15.55
CA ILE A 70 -10.97 15.33 16.39
C ILE A 70 -10.63 15.52 17.87
N LEU A 71 -9.35 15.69 18.19
CA LEU A 71 -8.83 15.76 19.56
C LEU A 71 -8.98 17.17 20.16
N GLY A 72 -8.97 18.21 19.33
CA GLY A 72 -9.16 19.59 19.74
C GLY A 72 -8.23 20.00 20.88
N HIS A 73 -8.81 20.53 21.96
CA HIS A 73 -8.05 21.07 23.08
C HIS A 73 -7.40 20.00 23.98
N HIS A 74 -7.70 18.71 23.79
CA HIS A 74 -7.12 17.62 24.58
C HIS A 74 -5.71 17.24 24.12
N LEU A 75 -5.35 17.54 22.86
CA LEU A 75 -4.01 17.31 22.35
C LEU A 75 -3.06 18.34 22.96
N VAL A 76 -2.14 17.93 23.84
CA VAL A 76 -1.20 18.86 24.49
C VAL A 76 -0.05 19.21 23.57
N ARG A 77 0.57 18.20 22.97
CA ARG A 77 1.71 18.35 22.07
C ARG A 77 1.74 17.20 21.07
N GLY A 78 2.06 17.51 19.81
CA GLY A 78 2.32 16.51 18.79
C GLY A 78 3.66 16.72 18.09
N ILE A 79 4.29 15.63 17.63
CA ILE A 79 5.50 15.67 16.80
C ILE A 79 5.33 14.70 15.64
N ILE A 80 5.47 15.19 14.41
CA ILE A 80 5.42 14.34 13.22
C ILE A 80 6.68 14.47 12.37
N SER A 81 7.19 13.34 11.90
CA SER A 81 8.31 13.23 10.96
C SER A 81 7.80 12.88 9.57
N VAL A 82 7.93 13.79 8.62
CA VAL A 82 7.34 13.68 7.27
C VAL A 82 8.38 13.96 6.18
N PRO A 83 8.17 13.51 4.93
CA PRO A 83 9.16 13.70 3.87
C PRO A 83 9.38 15.18 3.52
N LEU A 84 10.62 15.53 3.20
CA LEU A 84 10.99 16.87 2.77
C LEU A 84 10.16 17.37 1.59
N GLY A 85 9.53 18.54 1.75
CA GLY A 85 8.74 19.19 0.71
C GLY A 85 7.30 18.69 0.58
N ILE A 86 6.83 17.79 1.45
CA ILE A 86 5.45 17.29 1.41
C ILE A 86 4.44 18.42 1.61
N GLN A 87 4.70 19.37 2.51
CA GLN A 87 3.81 20.52 2.72
C GLN A 87 3.66 21.35 1.45
N LYS A 88 4.76 21.63 0.75
CA LYS A 88 4.75 22.38 -0.52
C LYS A 88 4.01 21.62 -1.61
N SER A 89 4.18 20.31 -1.68
CA SER A 89 3.48 19.45 -2.64
C SER A 89 1.97 19.47 -2.41
N LEU A 90 1.52 19.34 -1.16
CA LEU A 90 0.10 19.39 -0.80
C LEU A 90 -0.50 20.79 -1.04
N GLN A 91 0.24 21.86 -0.73
CA GLN A 91 -0.18 23.23 -1.04
C GLN A 91 -0.39 23.44 -2.54
N ARG A 92 0.56 23.00 -3.37
CA ARG A 92 0.46 23.10 -4.83
C ARG A 92 -0.68 22.25 -5.40
N ALA A 93 -0.97 21.11 -4.77
CA ALA A 93 -2.09 20.25 -5.14
C ALA A 93 -3.45 20.77 -4.63
N GLY A 94 -3.50 21.90 -3.91
CA GLY A 94 -4.73 22.47 -3.38
C GLY A 94 -5.34 21.68 -2.20
N MET A 95 -4.59 20.78 -1.58
CA MET A 95 -5.07 19.88 -0.52
C MET A 95 -4.96 20.53 0.87
N GLN A 96 -5.66 21.67 1.05
CA GLN A 96 -5.59 22.44 2.29
C GLN A 96 -6.11 21.65 3.50
N GLU A 97 -7.03 20.71 3.30
CA GLU A 97 -7.55 19.86 4.38
C GLU A 97 -6.50 18.92 5.01
N MET A 98 -5.37 18.72 4.33
CA MET A 98 -4.27 17.88 4.82
C MET A 98 -3.15 18.67 5.48
N LEU A 99 -3.26 20.01 5.54
CA LEU A 99 -2.28 20.88 6.15
C LEU A 99 -2.72 21.25 7.57
N LEU A 100 -1.74 21.44 8.44
CA LEU A 100 -1.97 21.94 9.80
C LEU A 100 -2.37 23.42 9.78
N LYS A 101 -3.18 23.83 10.76
CA LYS A 101 -3.63 25.21 10.91
C LYS A 101 -2.51 26.09 11.48
N PRO A 102 -2.53 27.43 11.29
CA PRO A 102 -1.45 28.34 11.70
C PRO A 102 -1.06 28.36 13.20
N HIS A 103 -1.85 27.71 14.07
CA HIS A 103 -1.61 27.57 15.51
C HIS A 103 -1.74 26.12 16.00
N SER A 104 -1.31 25.18 15.16
CA SER A 104 -1.30 23.77 15.49
C SER A 104 -0.39 23.49 16.69
N ARG A 105 -0.81 22.53 17.53
CA ARG A 105 0.00 22.01 18.64
C ARG A 105 0.96 20.91 18.18
N ILE A 106 0.96 20.62 16.88
CA ILE A 106 1.77 19.59 16.25
C ILE A 106 2.99 20.24 15.57
N GLN A 107 4.17 19.85 16.02
CA GLN A 107 5.43 20.21 15.39
C GLN A 107 5.70 19.29 14.19
N VAL A 108 5.95 19.88 13.02
CA VAL A 108 6.29 19.14 11.79
C VAL A 108 7.80 19.20 11.56
N ILE A 109 8.41 18.03 11.39
CA ILE A 109 9.82 17.90 11.05
C ILE A 109 9.90 17.24 9.67
N GLU A 110 10.47 17.97 8.71
CA GLU A 110 10.60 17.53 7.33
C GLU A 110 12.00 16.96 7.08
N GLY A 111 12.07 15.68 6.72
CA GLY A 111 13.34 14.98 6.48
C GLY A 111 13.21 13.85 5.48
N ALA A 112 14.16 12.93 5.51
CA ALA A 112 14.26 11.78 4.63
C ALA A 112 14.19 12.09 3.12
N LYS A 113 15.04 13.01 2.63
CA LYS A 113 15.11 13.34 1.20
C LYS A 113 15.27 12.06 0.35
N ASN A 114 14.45 11.91 -0.68
CA ASN A 114 14.41 10.73 -1.56
C ASN A 114 14.12 9.38 -0.84
N ASN A 115 13.43 9.40 0.31
CA ASN A 115 13.19 8.24 1.18
C ASN A 115 14.49 7.61 1.75
N LEU A 116 15.54 8.40 1.90
CA LEU A 116 16.78 7.97 2.55
C LEU A 116 16.91 8.69 3.91
N PRO A 117 17.39 8.01 4.98
CA PRO A 117 17.65 8.66 6.25
C PRO A 117 18.59 9.87 6.12
N ASP A 118 18.25 10.99 6.73
CA ASP A 118 19.08 12.20 6.77
C ASP A 118 19.14 12.80 8.19
N PRO A 119 20.00 13.79 8.44
CA PRO A 119 20.12 14.41 9.77
C PRO A 119 18.80 15.02 10.26
N GLU A 120 17.96 15.55 9.38
CA GLU A 120 16.65 16.10 9.76
C GLU A 120 15.68 15.02 10.22
N ALA A 121 15.65 13.87 9.53
CA ALA A 121 14.89 12.71 9.98
C ALA A 121 15.42 12.16 11.33
N LEU A 122 16.73 12.22 11.56
CA LEU A 122 17.30 11.88 12.87
C LEU A 122 16.84 12.85 13.95
N ASN A 123 16.83 14.16 13.69
CA ASN A 123 16.27 15.16 14.62
C ASN A 123 14.81 14.84 14.94
N GLY A 124 14.01 14.46 13.94
CA GLY A 124 12.63 14.02 14.12
C GLY A 124 12.50 12.77 14.99
N ALA A 125 13.37 11.78 14.77
CA ALA A 125 13.40 10.56 15.56
C ALA A 125 13.80 10.83 17.01
N VAL A 126 14.80 11.68 17.26
CA VAL A 126 15.23 12.07 18.61
C VAL A 126 14.12 12.84 19.32
N ALA A 127 13.45 13.79 18.66
CA ALA A 127 12.34 14.53 19.26
C ALA A 127 11.16 13.63 19.63
N ILE A 128 10.86 12.61 18.81
CA ILE A 128 9.85 11.58 19.12
C ILE A 128 10.29 10.72 20.30
N GLN A 129 11.56 10.34 20.37
CA GLN A 129 12.14 9.60 21.50
C GLN A 129 12.00 10.38 22.81
N GLU A 130 12.47 11.63 22.84
CA GLU A 130 12.40 12.50 24.02
C GLU A 130 10.96 12.72 24.49
N LEU A 131 10.02 12.86 23.54
CA LEU A 131 8.61 12.98 23.88
C LEU A 131 8.09 11.69 24.53
N ALA A 132 8.43 10.52 23.98
CA ALA A 132 7.97 9.22 24.50
C ALA A 132 8.54 8.89 25.89
N GLU A 133 9.82 9.21 26.14
CA GLU A 133 10.49 8.98 27.43
C GLU A 133 9.93 9.88 28.56
N GLY A 134 9.37 11.04 28.22
CA GLY A 134 8.81 11.98 29.19
C GLY A 134 7.38 11.68 29.65
N LEU A 135 6.74 10.63 29.11
CA LEU A 135 5.32 10.32 29.37
C LEU A 135 5.12 9.50 30.65
N THR A 136 3.93 9.61 31.23
CA THR A 136 3.53 8.94 32.47
C THR A 136 2.35 7.99 32.26
N ALA A 137 2.09 7.11 33.24
CA ALA A 137 1.01 6.10 33.17
C ALA A 137 -0.42 6.67 33.05
N ASP A 138 -0.61 7.97 33.29
CA ASP A 138 -1.91 8.65 33.14
C ASP A 138 -2.08 9.36 31.79
N ASP A 139 -1.02 9.39 30.98
CA ASP A 139 -1.04 9.98 29.65
C ASP A 139 -1.50 8.96 28.60
N LEU A 140 -1.94 9.47 27.45
CA LEU A 140 -2.26 8.65 26.28
C LEU A 140 -1.39 9.08 25.09
N LEU A 141 -0.66 8.13 24.51
CA LEU A 141 0.14 8.35 23.31
C LEU A 141 -0.57 7.82 22.06
N LEU A 142 -0.95 8.71 21.15
CA LEU A 142 -1.47 8.36 19.84
C LEU A 142 -0.32 8.32 18.82
N VAL A 143 -0.10 7.16 18.19
CA VAL A 143 0.96 6.95 17.19
C VAL A 143 0.34 6.84 15.80
N LEU A 144 0.62 7.79 14.91
CA LEU A 144 0.16 7.77 13.52
C LEU A 144 1.24 7.19 12.61
N ILE A 145 0.96 6.04 11.99
CA ILE A 145 1.92 5.33 11.14
C ILE A 145 1.41 5.26 9.71
N SER A 146 2.26 5.65 8.75
CA SER A 146 2.04 5.38 7.33
C SER A 146 3.23 4.58 6.79
N GLY A 147 2.96 3.42 6.19
CA GLY A 147 4.02 2.45 5.88
C GLY A 147 5.06 2.94 4.88
N ARG A 148 4.69 3.73 3.86
CA ARG A 148 5.66 4.25 2.87
C ARG A 148 6.58 5.28 3.50
N GLY A 149 7.86 4.94 3.60
CA GLY A 149 8.92 5.85 4.05
C GLY A 149 9.11 5.95 5.57
N GLY A 150 8.26 5.30 6.38
CA GLY A 150 8.38 5.32 7.85
C GLY A 150 9.76 4.87 8.35
N SER A 151 10.36 3.85 7.71
CA SER A 151 11.72 3.38 8.06
C SER A 151 12.80 4.46 7.89
N ALA A 152 12.65 5.35 6.90
CA ALA A 152 13.61 6.42 6.61
C ALA A 152 13.36 7.68 7.45
N LEU A 153 12.11 7.89 7.88
CA LEU A 153 11.66 9.03 8.69
C LEU A 153 11.86 8.83 10.19
N LEU A 154 12.11 7.59 10.63
CA LEU A 154 12.42 7.26 12.02
C LEU A 154 13.81 6.60 12.19
N PRO A 155 14.92 7.21 11.72
CA PRO A 155 16.24 6.62 11.83
C PRO A 155 16.85 6.94 13.20
N ALA A 156 16.57 6.11 14.21
CA ALA A 156 17.22 6.23 15.51
C ALA A 156 18.27 5.12 15.70
N PRO A 157 19.55 5.32 15.33
CA PRO A 157 20.61 4.35 15.59
C PRO A 157 20.89 4.22 17.09
N ILE A 158 21.33 3.04 17.53
CA ILE A 158 21.71 2.79 18.93
C ILE A 158 23.09 3.41 19.19
N PRO A 159 23.26 4.36 20.13
CA PRO A 159 24.58 4.89 20.48
C PRO A 159 25.55 3.75 20.87
N PRO A 160 26.81 3.74 20.38
CA PRO A 160 27.51 4.83 19.68
C PRO A 160 27.43 4.77 18.14
N ILE A 161 26.50 4.03 17.53
CA ILE A 161 26.38 3.91 16.07
C ILE A 161 25.96 5.25 15.45
N LEU A 162 26.71 5.70 14.44
CA LEU A 162 26.35 6.89 13.69
C LEU A 162 25.37 6.59 12.56
N LEU A 163 24.55 7.58 12.19
CA LEU A 163 23.61 7.46 11.06
C LEU A 163 24.32 7.05 9.76
N LYS A 164 25.48 7.65 9.48
CA LYS A 164 26.30 7.35 8.29
C LYS A 164 26.78 5.90 8.26
N GLU A 165 27.09 5.31 9.42
CA GLU A 165 27.53 3.92 9.53
C GLU A 165 26.37 2.96 9.20
N LYS A 166 25.19 3.23 9.78
CA LYS A 166 23.97 2.48 9.50
C LYS A 166 23.57 2.53 8.03
N GLU A 167 23.67 3.71 7.41
CA GLU A 167 23.37 3.90 5.98
C GLU A 167 24.37 3.14 5.10
N LYS A 168 25.68 3.22 5.41
CA LYS A 168 26.73 2.51 4.67
C LYS A 168 26.51 1.00 4.72
N LEU A 169 26.22 0.44 5.90
CA LEU A 169 25.96 -1.00 6.06
C LEU A 169 24.74 -1.44 5.25
N THR A 170 23.66 -0.66 5.30
CA THR A 170 22.43 -0.97 4.54
C THR A 170 22.69 -0.95 3.04
N LYS A 171 23.46 0.03 2.54
CA LYS A 171 23.86 0.10 1.12
C LYS A 171 24.73 -1.08 0.70
N MET A 172 25.68 -1.49 1.53
CA MET A 172 26.55 -2.64 1.26
C MET A 172 25.74 -3.93 1.14
N LEU A 173 24.85 -4.20 2.10
CA LEU A 173 23.95 -5.35 2.04
C LEU A 173 23.07 -5.34 0.79
N ALA A 174 22.46 -4.19 0.47
CA ALA A 174 21.64 -4.05 -0.73
C ALA A 174 22.46 -4.30 -2.01
N SER A 175 23.70 -3.80 -2.10
CA SER A 175 24.58 -4.00 -3.25
C SER A 175 25.02 -5.45 -3.46
N GLN A 176 24.99 -6.27 -2.41
CA GLN A 176 25.29 -7.70 -2.47
C GLN A 176 24.04 -8.58 -2.66
N GLY A 177 22.88 -7.97 -2.93
CA GLY A 177 21.64 -8.70 -3.19
C GLY A 177 20.94 -9.22 -1.93
N ALA A 178 21.12 -8.56 -0.79
CA ALA A 178 20.31 -8.84 0.40
C ALA A 178 18.82 -8.59 0.12
N THR A 179 18.00 -9.53 0.58
CA THR A 179 16.54 -9.42 0.50
C THR A 179 16.02 -8.29 1.39
N ILE A 180 14.82 -7.79 1.11
CA ILE A 180 14.23 -6.70 1.89
C ILE A 180 14.00 -7.10 3.36
N GLU A 181 13.68 -8.38 3.58
CA GLU A 181 13.50 -8.98 4.90
C GLU A 181 14.82 -8.96 5.69
N GLU A 182 15.92 -9.40 5.08
CA GLU A 182 17.25 -9.36 5.70
C GLU A 182 17.68 -7.93 6.02
N LEU A 183 17.45 -7.00 5.09
CA LEU A 183 17.70 -5.57 5.32
C LEU A 183 16.84 -5.04 6.47
N ASN A 184 15.60 -5.48 6.62
CA ASN A 184 14.70 -5.05 7.70
C ASN A 184 15.17 -5.59 9.06
N ILE A 185 15.64 -6.84 9.13
CA ILE A 185 16.20 -7.44 10.35
C ILE A 185 17.38 -6.60 10.86
N VAL A 186 18.38 -6.36 10.00
CA VAL A 186 19.56 -5.56 10.37
C VAL A 186 19.16 -4.13 10.77
N ARG A 187 18.23 -3.51 10.04
CA ARG A 187 17.76 -2.15 10.35
C ARG A 187 17.03 -2.05 11.69
N LYS A 188 16.26 -3.08 12.06
CA LYS A 188 15.55 -3.19 13.35
C LYS A 188 16.55 -3.36 14.50
N THR A 189 17.46 -4.33 14.40
CA THR A 189 18.47 -4.63 15.44
C THR A 189 19.36 -3.43 15.76
N LEU A 190 19.71 -2.62 14.76
CA LEU A 190 20.54 -1.43 14.94
C LEU A 190 19.73 -0.15 15.19
N SER A 191 18.49 -0.24 15.71
CA SER A 191 17.65 0.93 15.98
C SER A 191 17.07 0.95 17.39
N LEU A 192 17.03 2.13 18.01
CA LEU A 192 16.35 2.36 19.29
C LEU A 192 14.83 2.36 19.18
N LEU A 193 14.27 2.85 18.07
CA LEU A 193 12.82 3.05 17.93
C LEU A 193 12.09 1.93 17.16
N LYS A 194 12.81 1.13 16.37
CA LYS A 194 12.22 0.05 15.54
C LYS A 194 12.07 -1.23 16.35
N GLY A 195 11.26 -2.17 15.88
CA GLY A 195 11.10 -3.49 16.52
C GLY A 195 10.59 -3.43 17.96
N GLY A 196 9.61 -2.56 18.23
CA GLY A 196 9.00 -2.37 19.56
C GLY A 196 9.70 -1.32 20.42
N GLY A 197 10.77 -0.71 19.92
CA GLY A 197 11.56 0.30 20.63
C GLY A 197 10.76 1.52 21.09
N LEU A 198 9.89 2.08 20.23
CA LEU A 198 9.03 3.21 20.61
C LEU A 198 8.04 2.81 21.70
N ALA A 199 7.42 1.64 21.59
CA ALA A 199 6.52 1.11 22.60
C ALA A 199 7.22 0.88 23.96
N ARG A 200 8.49 0.45 23.93
CA ARG A 200 9.31 0.25 25.14
C ARG A 200 9.63 1.55 25.84
N LEU A 201 10.00 2.59 25.08
CA LEU A 201 10.33 3.91 25.64
C LEU A 201 9.10 4.62 26.19
N ALA A 202 7.92 4.38 25.62
CA ALA A 202 6.67 4.95 26.10
C ALA A 202 6.13 4.26 27.37
N TYR A 203 6.63 3.07 27.75
CA TYR A 203 6.17 2.37 28.96
C TYR A 203 6.45 3.22 30.21
N PRO A 204 5.47 3.44 31.11
CA PRO A 204 4.20 2.70 31.29
C PRO A 204 2.94 3.31 30.63
N THR A 205 3.09 4.30 29.76
CA THR A 205 1.99 5.04 29.11
C THR A 205 1.16 4.15 28.19
N GLN A 206 -0.15 4.35 28.11
CA GLN A 206 -0.98 3.65 27.11
C GLN A 206 -0.67 4.17 25.70
N VAL A 207 -0.36 3.27 24.77
CA VAL A 207 -0.04 3.58 23.38
C VAL A 207 -1.15 3.06 22.46
N VAL A 208 -1.66 3.93 21.59
CA VAL A 208 -2.63 3.56 20.56
C VAL A 208 -2.07 3.92 19.19
N SER A 209 -1.75 2.92 18.38
CA SER A 209 -1.19 3.11 17.05
C SER A 209 -2.27 3.01 15.99
N LEU A 210 -2.39 4.05 15.17
CA LEU A 210 -3.29 4.11 14.02
C LEU A 210 -2.47 3.97 12.73
N ILE A 211 -2.69 2.86 12.03
CA ILE A 211 -1.81 2.42 10.96
C ILE A 211 -2.53 2.48 9.61
N LEU A 212 -1.89 3.16 8.65
CA LEU A 212 -2.18 3.09 7.23
C LEU A 212 -1.16 2.14 6.57
N SER A 213 -1.64 0.95 6.19
CA SER A 213 -0.82 -0.09 5.58
C SER A 213 -0.70 0.10 4.07
N ASP A 214 0.54 0.07 3.59
CA ASP A 214 0.89 -0.01 2.18
C ASP A 214 1.65 -1.31 1.86
N VAL A 215 1.51 -2.32 2.72
CA VAL A 215 2.20 -3.61 2.58
C VAL A 215 1.17 -4.72 2.40
N ILE A 216 1.42 -5.60 1.44
CA ILE A 216 0.57 -6.77 1.19
C ILE A 216 0.44 -7.63 2.45
N GLY A 217 -0.81 -7.98 2.80
CA GLY A 217 -1.13 -8.80 3.97
C GLY A 217 -1.12 -8.04 5.30
N ASP A 218 -0.85 -6.73 5.29
CA ASP A 218 -0.87 -5.87 6.46
C ASP A 218 0.00 -6.31 7.69
N PRO A 219 1.22 -6.86 7.50
CA PRO A 219 2.06 -7.32 8.62
C PRO A 219 2.60 -6.16 9.47
N LEU A 220 2.10 -6.06 10.71
CA LEU A 220 2.39 -4.95 11.64
C LEU A 220 3.89 -4.79 11.96
N ASP A 221 4.65 -5.88 11.98
CA ASP A 221 6.08 -5.87 12.29
C ASP A 221 6.93 -5.35 11.11
N ILE A 222 6.41 -5.45 9.88
CA ILE A 222 7.07 -4.96 8.66
C ILE A 222 6.71 -3.49 8.41
N ILE A 223 5.45 -3.10 8.65
CA ILE A 223 4.99 -1.72 8.45
C ILE A 223 5.83 -0.76 9.29
N ALA A 224 6.52 0.16 8.62
CA ALA A 224 7.49 1.09 9.22
C ALA A 224 8.56 0.44 10.13
N SER A 225 8.85 -0.84 9.93
CA SER A 225 9.74 -1.67 10.77
C SER A 225 9.23 -1.90 12.21
N GLY A 226 7.91 -1.88 12.41
CA GLY A 226 7.24 -2.30 13.65
C GLY A 226 7.71 -1.57 14.92
N PRO A 227 7.72 -0.23 14.98
CA PRO A 227 8.20 0.50 16.17
C PRO A 227 7.35 0.25 17.42
N THR A 228 6.09 -0.16 17.24
CA THR A 228 5.10 -0.43 18.30
C THR A 228 4.74 -1.91 18.40
N VAL A 229 5.54 -2.79 17.80
CA VAL A 229 5.28 -4.24 17.72
C VAL A 229 6.55 -4.97 18.14
N ALA A 230 6.43 -5.98 18.98
CA ALA A 230 7.56 -6.80 19.39
C ALA A 230 8.29 -7.37 18.16
N SER A 231 9.62 -7.27 18.16
CA SER A 231 10.43 -7.94 17.16
C SER A 231 10.47 -9.45 17.43
N SER A 232 10.13 -10.26 16.43
CA SER A 232 10.32 -11.72 16.44
C SER A 232 11.78 -12.13 16.19
N HIS A 233 12.61 -11.20 15.70
CA HIS A 233 14.00 -11.46 15.32
C HIS A 233 14.98 -11.09 16.43
N SER A 234 16.00 -11.92 16.55
CA SER A 234 17.08 -11.80 17.53
C SER A 234 18.33 -11.16 16.91
N VAL A 235 19.27 -10.78 17.77
CA VAL A 235 20.61 -10.33 17.36
C VAL A 235 21.37 -11.41 16.60
N GLN A 236 21.08 -12.69 16.90
CA GLN A 236 21.70 -13.83 16.21
C GLN A 236 21.32 -13.87 14.73
N ASP A 237 20.08 -13.52 14.38
CA ASP A 237 19.62 -13.46 12.99
C ASP A 237 20.39 -12.38 12.22
N CYS A 238 20.63 -11.23 12.86
CA CYS A 238 21.47 -10.18 12.30
C CYS A 238 22.91 -10.66 12.05
N LEU A 239 23.50 -11.39 13.00
CA LEU A 239 24.86 -11.95 12.84
C LEU A 239 24.94 -12.99 11.73
N GLN A 240 23.92 -13.84 11.59
CA GLN A 240 23.84 -14.83 10.51
C GLN A 240 23.78 -14.15 9.13
N ILE A 241 22.98 -13.09 9.00
CA ILE A 241 22.90 -12.30 7.76
C ILE A 241 24.26 -11.66 7.46
N LEU A 242 24.89 -10.99 8.44
CA LEU A 242 26.20 -10.37 8.24
C LEU A 242 27.28 -11.40 7.88
N SER A 243 27.19 -12.62 8.41
CA SER A 243 28.06 -13.73 8.02
C SER A 243 27.80 -14.21 6.60
N LYS A 244 26.53 -14.36 6.20
CA LYS A 244 26.11 -14.78 4.85
C LYS A 244 26.71 -13.87 3.77
N TYR A 245 26.82 -12.58 4.06
CA TYR A 245 27.36 -11.55 3.17
C TYR A 245 28.87 -11.25 3.41
N ASN A 246 29.57 -12.03 4.24
CA ASN A 246 30.99 -11.85 4.59
C ASN A 246 31.33 -10.44 5.12
N LEU A 247 30.38 -9.77 5.77
CA LEU A 247 30.54 -8.38 6.23
C LEU A 247 31.11 -8.27 7.64
N LEU A 248 31.16 -9.37 8.41
CA LEU A 248 31.62 -9.39 9.81
C LEU A 248 32.99 -8.74 10.00
N HIS A 249 33.93 -8.94 9.08
CA HIS A 249 35.29 -8.37 9.17
C HIS A 249 35.39 -6.88 8.76
N SER A 250 34.32 -6.32 8.21
CA SER A 250 34.26 -4.94 7.69
C SER A 250 33.39 -4.01 8.53
N LEU A 251 32.91 -4.49 9.69
CA LEU A 251 32.01 -3.76 10.55
C LEU A 251 32.72 -2.62 11.28
N PRO A 252 32.07 -1.46 11.43
CA PRO A 252 32.54 -0.43 12.35
C PRO A 252 32.52 -0.95 13.81
N LYS A 253 33.52 -0.55 14.59
CA LYS A 253 33.66 -0.95 16.01
C LYS A 253 32.44 -0.57 16.86
N SER A 254 31.73 0.50 16.49
CA SER A 254 30.46 0.92 17.09
C SER A 254 29.37 -0.16 16.95
N VAL A 255 29.24 -0.73 15.75
CA VAL A 255 28.27 -1.80 15.44
C VAL A 255 28.65 -3.09 16.16
N GLU A 256 29.93 -3.47 16.15
CA GLU A 256 30.42 -4.63 16.91
C GLU A 256 30.12 -4.52 18.40
N THR A 257 30.29 -3.33 18.97
CA THR A 257 30.01 -3.08 20.40
C THR A 257 28.54 -3.31 20.72
N VAL A 258 27.62 -2.77 19.92
CA VAL A 258 26.16 -2.92 20.11
C VAL A 258 25.70 -4.37 19.92
N LEU A 259 26.25 -5.07 18.93
CA LEU A 259 25.94 -6.48 18.69
C LEU A 259 26.48 -7.39 19.81
N SER A 260 27.63 -7.04 20.40
CA SER A 260 28.25 -7.81 21.48
C SER A 260 27.65 -7.53 22.86
N SER A 261 27.11 -6.32 23.08
CA SER A 261 26.51 -5.92 24.35
C SER A 261 25.04 -6.35 24.50
N SER A 262 24.40 -6.77 23.41
CA SER A 262 23.01 -7.23 23.45
C SER A 262 22.92 -8.64 24.03
N PRO A 263 22.00 -8.90 24.99
CA PRO A 263 21.90 -10.20 25.64
C PRO A 263 21.55 -11.32 24.65
N THR A 264 22.25 -12.45 24.77
CA THR A 264 22.12 -13.66 23.92
C THR A 264 20.86 -14.49 24.17
N LYS A 265 20.01 -14.10 25.13
CA LYS A 265 18.72 -14.72 25.42
C LYS A 265 17.63 -13.66 25.38
N PRO A 266 16.42 -13.98 24.89
CA PRO A 266 15.28 -13.10 25.12
C PRO A 266 15.10 -13.00 26.64
N THR A 267 15.33 -11.80 27.19
CA THR A 267 14.68 -11.38 28.43
C THR A 267 13.19 -11.72 28.31
N ALA A 268 12.56 -12.15 29.40
CA ALA A 268 11.16 -12.60 29.48
C ALA A 268 10.24 -11.87 28.47
N PRO A 269 9.23 -12.55 27.87
CA PRO A 269 8.39 -11.96 26.84
C PRO A 269 7.96 -10.57 27.28
N GLU A 270 8.50 -9.56 26.59
CA GLU A 270 8.32 -8.17 26.96
C GLU A 270 6.81 -7.88 26.95
N ASP A 271 6.30 -7.31 28.04
CA ASP A 271 4.88 -7.01 28.16
C ASP A 271 4.55 -5.79 27.30
N TYR A 272 3.82 -6.02 26.21
CA TYR A 272 3.29 -4.98 25.30
C TYR A 272 1.78 -4.75 25.52
N SER A 273 1.22 -5.15 26.67
CA SER A 273 -0.21 -4.99 26.98
C SER A 273 -0.69 -3.53 26.99
N HIS A 274 0.22 -2.58 27.23
CA HIS A 274 -0.05 -1.14 27.12
C HIS A 274 -0.15 -0.63 25.67
N VAL A 275 0.06 -1.47 24.66
CA VAL A 275 0.05 -1.07 23.24
C VAL A 275 -1.13 -1.69 22.51
N CYS A 276 -1.93 -0.85 21.86
CA CYS A 276 -2.96 -1.27 20.93
C CYS A 276 -2.61 -0.82 19.51
N ASN A 277 -2.42 -1.76 18.58
CA ASN A 277 -2.13 -1.46 17.18
C ASN A 277 -3.39 -1.70 16.33
N ILE A 278 -3.88 -0.66 15.65
CA ILE A 278 -5.12 -0.70 14.88
C ILE A 278 -4.86 -0.23 13.45
N ILE A 279 -5.13 -1.11 12.50
CA ILE A 279 -5.08 -0.78 11.07
C ILE A 279 -6.35 -0.06 10.69
N ILE A 280 -6.24 1.22 10.36
CA ILE A 280 -7.37 2.09 10.04
C ILE A 280 -7.57 2.26 8.54
N GLY A 281 -6.52 2.01 7.75
CA GLY A 281 -6.55 1.99 6.30
C GLY A 281 -5.67 0.87 5.75
N SER A 282 -6.21 0.10 4.82
CA SER A 282 -5.51 -0.92 4.07
C SER A 282 -6.20 -1.16 2.74
N ASN A 283 -5.57 -1.96 1.88
CA ASN A 283 -6.13 -2.32 0.57
C ASN A 283 -7.45 -3.08 0.72
N THR A 284 -7.54 -3.97 1.70
CA THR A 284 -8.77 -4.70 2.05
C THR A 284 -9.93 -3.75 2.35
N LEU A 285 -9.71 -2.74 3.20
CA LEU A 285 -10.75 -1.76 3.54
C LEU A 285 -11.19 -0.91 2.34
N ALA A 286 -10.28 -0.63 1.40
CA ALA A 286 -10.60 0.08 0.17
C ALA A 286 -11.46 -0.80 -0.76
N LEU A 287 -11.10 -2.07 -0.91
CA LEU A 287 -11.81 -3.04 -1.74
C LEU A 287 -13.20 -3.39 -1.19
N ASP A 288 -13.35 -3.50 0.13
CA ASP A 288 -14.64 -3.73 0.79
C ASP A 288 -15.63 -2.58 0.50
N GLU A 289 -15.15 -1.34 0.50
CA GLU A 289 -15.98 -0.18 0.15
C GLU A 289 -16.35 -0.20 -1.35
N ALA A 290 -15.40 -0.49 -2.25
CA ALA A 290 -15.72 -0.65 -3.67
C ALA A 290 -16.74 -1.78 -3.88
N LYS A 291 -16.61 -2.89 -3.16
CA LYS A 291 -17.55 -4.01 -3.24
C LYS A 291 -18.97 -3.57 -2.86
N ARG A 292 -19.11 -2.90 -1.72
CA ARG A 292 -20.40 -2.38 -1.23
C ARG A 292 -21.04 -1.41 -2.23
N GLN A 293 -20.23 -0.55 -2.85
CA GLN A 293 -20.71 0.40 -3.86
C GLN A 293 -21.11 -0.30 -5.17
N ALA A 294 -20.35 -1.31 -5.60
CA ALA A 294 -20.67 -2.10 -6.79
C ALA A 294 -21.96 -2.91 -6.62
N GLU A 295 -22.15 -3.54 -5.47
CA GLU A 295 -23.40 -4.23 -5.11
C GLU A 295 -24.58 -3.25 -5.08
N GLY A 296 -24.38 -2.03 -4.57
CA GLY A 296 -25.38 -0.96 -4.62
C GLY A 296 -25.76 -0.50 -6.04
N LEU A 297 -24.86 -0.65 -7.01
CA LEU A 297 -25.12 -0.42 -8.44
C LEU A 297 -25.74 -1.63 -9.16
N GLY A 298 -26.00 -2.73 -8.44
CA GLY A 298 -26.61 -3.94 -8.99
C GLY A 298 -25.63 -4.97 -9.57
N TYR A 299 -24.32 -4.80 -9.34
CA TYR A 299 -23.32 -5.78 -9.76
C TYR A 299 -23.25 -6.97 -8.81
N MET A 300 -23.02 -8.15 -9.38
CA MET A 300 -22.56 -9.31 -8.62
C MET A 300 -21.05 -9.15 -8.41
N THR A 301 -20.64 -8.84 -7.17
CA THR A 301 -19.28 -8.41 -6.90
C THR A 301 -18.49 -9.43 -6.09
N LEU A 302 -17.28 -9.77 -6.57
CA LEU A 302 -16.33 -10.60 -5.84
C LEU A 302 -14.97 -9.91 -5.73
N ILE A 303 -14.27 -10.17 -4.64
CA ILE A 303 -12.87 -9.79 -4.47
C ILE A 303 -12.02 -11.00 -4.83
N LEU A 304 -11.17 -10.88 -5.85
CA LEU A 304 -10.25 -11.94 -6.29
C LEU A 304 -9.14 -12.15 -5.26
N SER A 305 -8.46 -11.07 -4.88
CA SER A 305 -7.43 -11.06 -3.86
C SER A 305 -7.11 -9.62 -3.44
N THR A 306 -6.66 -9.43 -2.21
CA THR A 306 -6.13 -8.16 -1.67
C THR A 306 -4.58 -8.14 -1.68
N ALA A 307 -3.97 -9.18 -2.27
CA ALA A 307 -2.54 -9.46 -2.21
C ALA A 307 -1.94 -9.78 -3.59
N ILE A 308 -2.52 -9.28 -4.68
CA ILE A 308 -1.98 -9.44 -6.03
C ILE A 308 -0.54 -8.96 -6.06
N CYS A 309 0.39 -9.84 -6.44
CA CYS A 309 1.81 -9.55 -6.52
C CYS A 309 2.44 -10.30 -7.69
N GLY A 310 3.65 -9.88 -8.06
CA GLY A 310 4.43 -10.47 -9.15
C GLY A 310 4.54 -9.57 -10.37
N GLU A 311 5.16 -10.12 -11.41
CA GLU A 311 5.45 -9.41 -12.66
C GLU A 311 4.14 -9.15 -13.43
N VAL A 312 3.91 -7.88 -13.78
CA VAL A 312 2.80 -7.38 -14.59
C VAL A 312 2.48 -8.23 -15.83
N SER A 313 3.46 -8.79 -16.54
CA SER A 313 3.28 -9.68 -17.70
C SER A 313 2.51 -10.94 -17.33
N ARG A 314 2.88 -11.64 -16.26
CA ARG A 314 2.20 -12.85 -15.80
C ARG A 314 0.86 -12.53 -15.16
N VAL A 315 0.79 -11.44 -14.39
CA VAL A 315 -0.46 -10.96 -13.79
C VAL A 315 -1.47 -10.55 -14.88
N SER A 316 -1.02 -9.96 -15.98
CA SER A 316 -1.89 -9.63 -17.11
C SER A 316 -2.52 -10.87 -17.76
N MET A 317 -1.76 -11.97 -17.87
CA MET A 317 -2.28 -13.24 -18.39
C MET A 317 -3.36 -13.82 -17.49
N LEU A 318 -3.19 -13.74 -16.16
CA LEU A 318 -4.21 -14.14 -15.18
C LEU A 318 -5.52 -13.37 -15.41
N TYR A 319 -5.45 -12.04 -15.52
CA TYR A 319 -6.64 -11.23 -15.78
C TYR A 319 -7.27 -11.51 -17.14
N CYS A 320 -6.46 -11.67 -18.21
CA CYS A 320 -6.97 -12.01 -19.54
C CYS A 320 -7.76 -13.32 -19.54
N GLN A 321 -7.18 -14.38 -18.98
CA GLN A 321 -7.82 -15.71 -18.91
C GLN A 321 -9.07 -15.67 -18.03
N LEU A 322 -9.05 -14.90 -16.94
CA LEU A 322 -10.23 -14.72 -16.09
C LEU A 322 -11.37 -14.05 -16.86
N ILE A 323 -11.09 -12.96 -17.58
CA ILE A 323 -12.08 -12.24 -18.38
C ILE A 323 -12.63 -13.14 -19.50
N GLN A 324 -11.76 -13.89 -20.20
CA GLN A 324 -12.19 -14.87 -21.21
C GLN A 324 -13.15 -15.90 -20.61
N LEU A 325 -12.80 -16.49 -19.47
CA LEU A 325 -13.63 -17.48 -18.81
C LEU A 325 -15.01 -16.92 -18.41
N LEU A 326 -15.08 -15.67 -17.95
CA LEU A 326 -16.37 -15.00 -17.67
C LEU A 326 -17.22 -14.86 -18.93
N CYS A 327 -16.62 -14.41 -20.04
CA CYS A 327 -17.34 -14.20 -21.29
C CYS A 327 -17.85 -15.54 -21.88
N LEU A 328 -17.03 -16.60 -21.81
CA LEU A 328 -17.44 -17.95 -22.20
C LEU A 328 -18.60 -18.47 -21.33
N GLY A 329 -18.56 -18.19 -20.02
CA GLY A 329 -19.64 -18.55 -19.09
C GLY A 329 -20.97 -17.87 -19.43
N PHE A 330 -20.96 -16.56 -19.72
CA PHE A 330 -22.17 -15.83 -20.13
C PHE A 330 -22.75 -16.32 -21.45
N ALA A 331 -21.91 -16.76 -22.37
CA ALA A 331 -22.33 -17.08 -23.72
C ALA A 331 -23.22 -18.34 -23.83
N SER A 332 -23.34 -19.16 -22.77
CA SER A 332 -24.07 -20.45 -22.80
C SER A 332 -23.70 -21.34 -24.01
N LEU A 333 -22.54 -21.11 -24.61
CA LEU A 333 -22.13 -21.73 -25.87
C LEU A 333 -21.31 -22.97 -25.55
N GLY A 334 -21.67 -24.07 -26.22
CA GLY A 334 -21.19 -25.44 -26.01
C GLY A 334 -19.72 -25.71 -26.31
N ASP A 335 -18.82 -24.73 -26.18
CA ASP A 335 -17.38 -24.94 -26.32
C ASP A 335 -16.70 -25.22 -24.95
N ARG A 336 -17.24 -26.23 -24.26
CA ARG A 336 -16.67 -26.76 -23.01
C ARG A 336 -15.16 -27.03 -23.11
N PRO A 337 -14.61 -27.56 -24.22
CA PRO A 337 -13.18 -27.85 -24.33
C PRO A 337 -12.31 -26.60 -24.17
N LEU A 338 -12.68 -25.48 -24.80
CA LEU A 338 -11.95 -24.22 -24.69
C LEU A 338 -12.07 -23.63 -23.28
N ALA A 339 -13.27 -23.64 -22.70
CA ALA A 339 -13.47 -23.16 -21.33
C ALA A 339 -12.68 -24.00 -20.30
N ASP A 340 -12.60 -25.32 -20.50
CA ASP A 340 -11.82 -26.22 -19.66
C ASP A 340 -10.30 -26.04 -19.85
N GLU A 341 -9.84 -25.73 -21.06
CA GLU A 341 -8.45 -25.37 -21.33
C GLU A 341 -8.06 -24.05 -20.65
N VAL A 342 -8.84 -22.99 -20.87
CA VAL A 342 -8.62 -21.69 -20.21
C VAL A 342 -8.62 -21.84 -18.70
N ARG A 343 -9.57 -22.61 -18.14
CA ARG A 343 -9.62 -22.90 -16.70
C ARG A 343 -8.37 -23.61 -16.19
N ARG A 344 -7.89 -24.64 -16.90
CA ARG A 344 -6.65 -25.36 -16.51
C ARG A 344 -5.43 -24.43 -16.54
N ASN A 345 -5.29 -23.63 -17.59
CA ASN A 345 -4.21 -22.67 -17.71
C ASN A 345 -4.26 -21.63 -16.58
N LEU A 346 -5.45 -21.10 -16.26
CA LEU A 346 -5.64 -20.14 -15.19
C LEU A 346 -5.24 -20.71 -13.82
N LEU A 347 -5.64 -21.95 -13.52
CA LEU A 347 -5.26 -22.65 -12.28
C LEU A 347 -3.74 -22.86 -12.20
N GLN A 348 -3.10 -23.23 -13.31
CA GLN A 348 -1.64 -23.38 -13.36
C GLN A 348 -0.94 -22.03 -13.13
N LEU A 349 -1.36 -20.95 -13.80
CA LEU A 349 -0.77 -19.63 -13.60
C LEU A 349 -0.91 -19.16 -12.16
N ALA A 350 -2.06 -19.38 -11.51
CA ALA A 350 -2.26 -19.01 -10.12
C ALA A 350 -1.27 -19.73 -9.16
N LEU A 351 -1.00 -21.01 -9.40
CA LEU A 351 -0.01 -21.78 -8.64
C LEU A 351 1.41 -21.26 -8.84
N GLU A 352 1.75 -20.84 -10.07
CA GLU A 352 3.07 -20.32 -10.38
C GLU A 352 3.30 -18.89 -9.85
N LEU A 353 2.26 -18.06 -9.79
CA LEU A 353 2.31 -16.71 -9.23
C LEU A 353 2.40 -16.71 -7.70
N LYS A 354 1.94 -17.78 -7.04
CA LYS A 354 1.98 -17.94 -5.56
C LYS A 354 1.39 -16.74 -4.83
N ILE A 355 0.27 -16.21 -5.33
CA ILE A 355 -0.41 -15.04 -4.75
C ILE A 355 -0.91 -15.42 -3.34
N PRO A 356 -0.51 -14.69 -2.28
CA PRO A 356 -0.94 -14.99 -0.92
C PRO A 356 -2.47 -14.97 -0.78
N GLY A 357 -3.03 -16.03 -0.19
CA GLY A 357 -4.46 -16.12 0.11
C GLY A 357 -5.39 -16.29 -1.10
N LEU A 358 -4.87 -16.37 -2.33
CA LEU A 358 -5.70 -16.61 -3.51
C LEU A 358 -6.06 -18.10 -3.63
N ASN A 359 -7.30 -18.45 -3.30
CA ASN A 359 -7.89 -19.74 -3.67
C ASN A 359 -8.74 -19.58 -4.94
N LEU A 360 -8.10 -19.79 -6.09
CA LEU A 360 -8.77 -19.61 -7.37
C LEU A 360 -9.88 -20.64 -7.61
N ALA A 361 -9.77 -21.86 -7.08
CA ALA A 361 -10.81 -22.87 -7.25
C ALA A 361 -12.11 -22.47 -6.53
N GLU A 362 -12.01 -22.00 -5.28
CA GLU A 362 -13.14 -21.46 -4.53
C GLU A 362 -13.71 -20.21 -5.20
N PHE A 363 -12.85 -19.33 -5.71
CA PHE A 363 -13.28 -18.14 -6.44
C PHE A 363 -14.08 -18.49 -7.71
N LEU A 364 -13.64 -19.47 -8.49
CA LEU A 364 -14.36 -19.94 -9.69
C LEU A 364 -15.69 -20.61 -9.33
N GLN A 365 -15.76 -21.34 -8.22
CA GLN A 365 -17.03 -21.89 -7.72
C GLN A 365 -17.99 -20.77 -7.29
N ALA A 366 -17.50 -19.77 -6.58
CA ALA A 366 -18.30 -18.61 -6.21
C ALA A 366 -18.83 -17.89 -7.46
N LEU A 367 -17.99 -17.69 -8.48
CA LEU A 367 -18.39 -17.13 -9.78
C LEU A 367 -19.49 -17.94 -10.48
N GLN A 368 -19.41 -19.28 -10.47
CA GLN A 368 -20.47 -20.12 -11.04
C GLN A 368 -21.81 -20.00 -10.30
N GLY A 369 -21.77 -19.72 -8.99
CA GLY A 369 -22.96 -19.44 -8.19
C GLY A 369 -23.60 -18.08 -8.48
N LEU A 370 -22.87 -17.15 -9.11
CA LEU A 370 -23.39 -15.85 -9.53
C LEU A 370 -24.07 -16.03 -10.90
N GLY A 371 -25.39 -16.17 -10.92
CA GLY A 371 -26.14 -16.34 -12.16
C GLY A 371 -25.83 -15.31 -13.26
N HIS A 372 -26.08 -15.67 -14.52
CA HIS A 372 -25.63 -14.92 -15.70
C HIS A 372 -26.48 -13.69 -16.07
N GLU A 373 -27.49 -13.34 -15.27
CA GLU A 373 -28.46 -12.28 -15.59
C GLU A 373 -28.03 -10.87 -15.13
N ARG A 374 -27.04 -10.78 -14.24
CA ARG A 374 -26.55 -9.52 -13.69
C ARG A 374 -25.13 -9.21 -14.16
N PRO A 375 -24.75 -7.92 -14.27
CA PRO A 375 -23.37 -7.57 -14.58
C PRO A 375 -22.45 -7.99 -13.43
N ILE A 376 -21.25 -8.45 -13.76
CA ILE A 376 -20.26 -8.92 -12.79
C ILE A 376 -19.19 -7.86 -12.57
N CYS A 377 -18.80 -7.66 -11.32
CA CYS A 377 -17.66 -6.86 -10.93
C CYS A 377 -16.65 -7.74 -10.18
N ILE A 378 -15.42 -7.78 -10.65
CA ILE A 378 -14.32 -8.43 -9.93
C ILE A 378 -13.35 -7.35 -9.51
N LEU A 379 -13.08 -7.29 -8.22
CA LEU A 379 -12.15 -6.36 -7.61
C LEU A 379 -10.90 -7.11 -7.16
N ALA A 380 -9.76 -6.48 -7.29
CA ALA A 380 -8.51 -7.02 -6.78
C ALA A 380 -7.61 -5.87 -6.33
N GLY A 381 -6.63 -6.17 -5.49
CA GLY A 381 -5.64 -5.19 -5.10
C GLY A 381 -4.38 -5.85 -4.59
N GLY A 382 -3.34 -5.05 -4.43
CA GLY A 382 -1.98 -5.49 -4.15
C GLY A 382 -0.98 -4.58 -4.85
N GLU A 383 0.21 -5.09 -5.12
CA GLU A 383 1.29 -4.31 -5.73
C GLU A 383 2.09 -5.17 -6.71
N THR A 384 1.98 -4.85 -8.00
CA THR A 384 2.71 -5.57 -9.05
C THR A 384 4.09 -4.93 -9.31
N THR A 385 4.96 -5.66 -9.99
CA THR A 385 6.27 -5.15 -10.41
C THR A 385 6.41 -5.18 -11.92
N VAL A 386 7.21 -4.25 -12.45
CA VAL A 386 7.50 -4.17 -13.88
C VAL A 386 8.99 -4.36 -14.09
N GLN A 387 9.36 -5.18 -15.08
CA GLN A 387 10.75 -5.33 -15.47
C GLN A 387 11.11 -4.25 -16.49
N LEU A 388 12.02 -3.36 -16.12
CA LEU A 388 12.48 -2.30 -17.01
C LEU A 388 13.49 -2.87 -18.03
N GLN A 389 13.15 -2.77 -19.30
CA GLN A 389 13.97 -3.15 -20.44
C GLN A 389 14.21 -1.95 -21.39
N GLY A 390 13.25 -1.04 -21.49
CA GLY A 390 13.33 0.17 -22.30
C GLY A 390 13.62 1.45 -21.52
N THR A 391 13.57 2.57 -22.23
CA THR A 391 13.76 3.93 -21.69
C THR A 391 12.48 4.75 -21.68
N GLY A 392 11.36 4.10 -21.98
CA GLY A 392 10.03 4.69 -22.02
C GLY A 392 9.55 5.20 -20.67
N LYS A 393 8.42 5.89 -20.72
CA LYS A 393 7.72 6.42 -19.56
C LYS A 393 6.45 5.63 -19.32
N GLY A 394 6.25 5.16 -18.10
CA GLY A 394 5.07 4.38 -17.73
C GLY A 394 5.10 3.96 -16.27
N GLY A 395 4.13 3.14 -15.90
CA GLY A 395 4.06 2.51 -14.59
C GLY A 395 3.42 1.13 -14.67
N ARG A 396 3.41 0.44 -13.54
CA ARG A 396 2.94 -0.95 -13.43
C ARG A 396 1.46 -1.07 -13.74
N ASN A 397 0.63 -0.11 -13.34
CA ASN A 397 -0.81 -0.13 -13.56
C ASN A 397 -1.15 0.15 -15.04
N GLN A 398 -0.46 1.13 -15.64
CA GLN A 398 -0.59 1.44 -17.06
C GLN A 398 -0.13 0.26 -17.92
N GLU A 399 1.04 -0.32 -17.62
CA GLU A 399 1.54 -1.47 -18.36
C GLU A 399 0.61 -2.70 -18.20
N LEU A 400 0.07 -2.91 -16.99
CA LEU A 400 -0.90 -3.97 -16.74
C LEU A 400 -2.16 -3.81 -17.59
N ALA A 401 -2.76 -2.62 -17.61
CA ALA A 401 -3.94 -2.34 -18.44
C ALA A 401 -3.65 -2.55 -19.94
N LEU A 402 -2.50 -2.08 -20.42
CA LEU A 402 -2.14 -2.22 -21.83
C LEU A 402 -1.92 -3.69 -22.23
N ARG A 403 -1.23 -4.47 -21.39
CA ARG A 403 -1.03 -5.91 -21.62
C ARG A 403 -2.32 -6.70 -21.55
N VAL A 404 -3.23 -6.35 -20.63
CA VAL A 404 -4.56 -6.96 -20.57
C VAL A 404 -5.32 -6.68 -21.87
N GLY A 405 -5.36 -5.43 -22.33
CA GLY A 405 -5.97 -5.07 -23.62
C GLY A 405 -5.41 -5.89 -24.80
N LEU A 406 -4.08 -6.01 -24.89
CA LEU A 406 -3.42 -6.81 -25.92
C LEU A 406 -3.76 -8.31 -25.83
N GLY A 407 -3.76 -8.88 -24.63
CA GLY A 407 -4.11 -10.29 -24.42
C GLY A 407 -5.56 -10.60 -24.77
N LEU A 408 -6.49 -9.69 -24.46
CA LEU A 408 -7.91 -9.83 -24.85
C LEU A 408 -8.09 -9.74 -26.37
N HIS A 409 -7.42 -8.81 -27.04
CA HIS A 409 -7.47 -8.69 -28.50
C HIS A 409 -6.95 -9.97 -29.19
N ARG A 410 -5.81 -10.51 -28.72
CA ARG A 410 -5.27 -11.78 -29.24
C ARG A 410 -6.22 -12.96 -29.03
N ALA A 411 -6.91 -13.02 -27.91
CA ALA A 411 -7.88 -14.08 -27.63
C ALA A 411 -9.11 -14.00 -28.54
N GLN A 412 -9.62 -12.79 -28.80
CA GLN A 412 -10.74 -12.58 -29.72
C GLN A 412 -10.42 -13.05 -31.15
N ALA A 413 -9.15 -12.98 -31.58
CA ALA A 413 -8.72 -13.46 -32.89
C ALA A 413 -8.75 -15.01 -33.00
N ILE A 414 -8.64 -15.73 -31.87
CA ILE A 414 -8.59 -17.19 -31.81
C ILE A 414 -10.00 -17.79 -31.61
N GLU A 415 -10.89 -17.08 -30.92
CA GLU A 415 -12.23 -17.58 -30.58
C GLU A 415 -13.22 -17.59 -31.76
N THR A 416 -13.57 -18.79 -32.24
CA THR A 416 -14.67 -18.98 -33.21
C THR A 416 -16.02 -18.69 -32.56
N GLY A 417 -16.75 -17.67 -33.04
CA GLY A 417 -18.10 -17.32 -32.56
C GLY A 417 -18.22 -16.04 -31.72
N ARG A 418 -17.09 -15.33 -31.49
CA ARG A 418 -17.00 -14.02 -30.80
C ARG A 418 -17.81 -13.92 -29.48
N PRO A 419 -17.62 -14.81 -28.49
CA PRO A 419 -18.30 -14.68 -27.18
C PRO A 419 -17.98 -13.34 -26.49
N MET A 420 -16.73 -12.88 -26.55
CA MET A 420 -16.35 -11.56 -26.02
C MET A 420 -17.01 -10.38 -26.77
N GLY A 421 -17.49 -10.58 -28.00
CA GLY A 421 -18.22 -9.56 -28.76
C GLY A 421 -19.66 -9.33 -28.29
N ARG A 422 -20.16 -10.17 -27.38
CA ARG A 422 -21.49 -10.04 -26.73
C ARG A 422 -21.39 -9.52 -25.30
N CYS A 423 -20.21 -9.13 -24.87
CA CYS A 423 -19.95 -8.61 -23.54
C CYS A 423 -19.30 -7.24 -23.67
N GLU A 424 -19.84 -6.25 -22.98
CA GLU A 424 -19.15 -5.01 -22.72
C GLU A 424 -18.19 -5.24 -21.55
N ILE A 425 -16.90 -4.96 -21.75
CA ILE A 425 -15.83 -5.27 -20.80
C ILE A 425 -14.97 -4.03 -20.59
N ILE A 426 -14.76 -3.69 -19.33
CA ILE A 426 -13.74 -2.72 -18.92
C ILE A 426 -12.86 -3.29 -17.83
N PHE A 427 -11.56 -3.10 -18.00
CA PHE A 427 -10.57 -3.31 -16.97
C PHE A 427 -9.96 -1.96 -16.58
N LEU A 428 -9.82 -1.73 -15.29
CA LEU A 428 -9.13 -0.59 -14.70
C LEU A 428 -8.03 -1.12 -13.78
N SER A 429 -6.86 -0.49 -13.83
CA SER A 429 -5.80 -0.64 -12.83
C SER A 429 -5.35 0.75 -12.41
N GLY A 430 -5.23 1.00 -11.11
CA GLY A 430 -4.77 2.28 -10.59
C GLY A 430 -4.09 2.22 -9.23
N GLY A 431 -3.04 3.02 -9.07
CA GLY A 431 -2.37 3.30 -7.80
C GLY A 431 -3.20 4.25 -6.94
N THR A 432 -3.39 3.88 -5.68
CA THR A 432 -4.22 4.64 -4.74
C THR A 432 -3.57 5.95 -4.28
N ASP A 433 -2.27 6.14 -4.53
CA ASP A 433 -1.54 7.41 -4.30
C ASP A 433 -1.77 8.45 -5.41
N GLY A 434 -2.45 8.04 -6.48
CA GLY A 434 -2.78 8.90 -7.61
C GLY A 434 -1.65 9.03 -8.64
N GLN A 435 -0.60 8.22 -8.52
CA GLN A 435 0.53 8.19 -9.45
C GLN A 435 0.93 6.75 -9.78
N ASP A 436 1.34 6.51 -11.01
CA ASP A 436 1.84 5.22 -11.47
C ASP A 436 3.15 5.42 -12.21
N GLY A 437 4.25 4.95 -11.61
CA GLY A 437 5.60 5.28 -12.05
C GLY A 437 5.91 6.79 -11.96
N PRO A 438 6.83 7.32 -12.78
CA PRO A 438 7.14 8.75 -12.81
C PRO A 438 6.12 9.55 -13.66
N THR A 439 4.81 9.32 -13.46
CA THR A 439 3.75 9.90 -14.28
C THR A 439 2.70 10.63 -13.44
N GLU A 440 1.89 11.47 -14.08
CA GLU A 440 0.76 12.17 -13.43
C GLU A 440 -0.53 11.33 -13.39
N ALA A 441 -0.54 10.20 -14.09
CA ALA A 441 -1.66 9.28 -14.11
C ALA A 441 -1.53 8.28 -12.95
N ALA A 442 -2.65 7.94 -12.33
CA ALA A 442 -2.73 6.87 -11.35
C ALA A 442 -2.71 5.48 -12.01
N GLY A 443 -2.96 5.40 -13.31
CA GLY A 443 -3.11 4.13 -14.01
C GLY A 443 -3.83 4.31 -15.34
N ALA A 444 -4.52 3.26 -15.81
CA ALA A 444 -5.26 3.32 -17.07
C ALA A 444 -6.47 2.38 -17.09
N PHE A 445 -7.34 2.64 -18.07
CA PHE A 445 -8.45 1.78 -18.46
C PHE A 445 -8.08 1.03 -19.75
N CYS A 446 -8.58 -0.19 -19.91
CA CYS A 446 -8.56 -0.87 -21.19
C CYS A 446 -9.90 -1.59 -21.47
N SER A 447 -10.13 -1.84 -22.75
CA SER A 447 -11.23 -2.66 -23.26
C SER A 447 -10.70 -3.53 -24.41
N PRO A 448 -11.41 -4.59 -24.82
CA PRO A 448 -10.95 -5.43 -25.93
C PRO A 448 -10.74 -4.68 -27.26
N ALA A 449 -11.52 -3.61 -27.50
CA ALA A 449 -11.42 -2.79 -28.71
C ALA A 449 -10.20 -1.83 -28.72
N LEU A 450 -9.42 -1.77 -27.62
CA LEU A 450 -8.31 -0.85 -27.48
C LEU A 450 -7.26 -1.03 -28.59
N VAL A 451 -6.89 -2.28 -28.90
CA VAL A 451 -5.82 -2.55 -29.88
C VAL A 451 -6.25 -2.18 -31.29
N ASP A 452 -7.47 -2.55 -31.70
CA ASP A 452 -7.99 -2.20 -33.02
C ASP A 452 -8.09 -0.67 -33.21
N ALA A 453 -8.57 0.04 -32.19
CA ALA A 453 -8.62 1.50 -32.22
C ALA A 453 -7.22 2.14 -32.22
N ALA A 454 -6.26 1.57 -31.47
CA ALA A 454 -4.88 2.05 -31.45
C ALA A 454 -4.20 1.89 -32.83
N LEU A 455 -4.42 0.75 -33.50
CA LEU A 455 -3.91 0.52 -34.85
C LEU A 455 -4.50 1.50 -35.87
N GLN A 456 -5.78 1.87 -35.74
CA GLN A 456 -6.41 2.90 -36.57
C GLN A 456 -5.79 4.29 -36.38
N GLU A 457 -5.25 4.58 -35.20
CA GLU A 457 -4.50 5.81 -34.89
C GLU A 457 -2.99 5.68 -35.20
N GLY A 458 -2.54 4.55 -35.74
CA GLY A 458 -1.13 4.30 -36.08
C GLY A 458 -0.23 3.98 -34.89
N LEU A 459 -0.80 3.56 -33.76
CA LEU A 459 -0.07 3.22 -32.53
C LEU A 459 0.19 1.71 -32.45
N ASP A 460 1.46 1.33 -32.36
CA ASP A 460 1.89 -0.07 -32.17
C ASP A 460 2.01 -0.40 -30.68
N VAL A 461 0.99 -1.07 -30.14
CA VAL A 461 0.90 -1.48 -28.74
C VAL A 461 2.12 -2.33 -28.30
N GLU A 462 2.63 -3.22 -29.16
CA GLU A 462 3.75 -4.10 -28.80
C GLU A 462 5.06 -3.33 -28.73
N ALA A 463 5.29 -2.40 -29.66
CA ALA A 463 6.43 -1.49 -29.63
C ALA A 463 6.46 -0.65 -28.34
N PHE A 464 5.33 -0.06 -27.93
CA PHE A 464 5.26 0.70 -26.68
C PHE A 464 5.51 -0.18 -25.44
N LEU A 465 4.98 -1.39 -25.40
CA LEU A 465 5.21 -2.34 -24.30
C LEU A 465 6.67 -2.77 -24.21
N SER A 466 7.32 -3.10 -25.33
CA SER A 466 8.72 -3.51 -25.35
C SER A 466 9.68 -2.40 -24.89
N ASN A 467 9.29 -1.14 -25.04
CA ASN A 467 10.04 0.02 -24.57
C ASN A 467 9.62 0.52 -23.17
N ASN A 468 8.71 -0.17 -22.47
CA ASN A 468 8.11 0.28 -21.20
C ASN A 468 7.51 1.70 -21.27
N ASP A 469 6.88 2.05 -22.39
CA ASP A 469 6.41 3.41 -22.70
C ASP A 469 4.86 3.52 -22.68
N SER A 470 4.24 2.87 -21.69
CA SER A 470 2.78 2.77 -21.57
C SER A 470 2.09 4.12 -21.36
N TYR A 471 2.73 5.09 -20.69
CA TYR A 471 2.14 6.42 -20.49
C TYR A 471 2.05 7.20 -21.81
N THR A 472 3.12 7.16 -22.61
CA THR A 472 3.14 7.86 -23.90
C THR A 472 2.09 7.27 -24.84
N PHE A 473 1.96 5.94 -24.87
CA PHE A 473 0.88 5.27 -25.59
C PHE A 473 -0.49 5.83 -25.19
N PHE A 474 -0.85 5.75 -23.91
CA PHE A 474 -2.18 6.17 -23.45
C PHE A 474 -2.42 7.66 -23.59
N LYS A 475 -1.37 8.49 -23.51
CA LYS A 475 -1.46 9.94 -23.73
C LYS A 475 -1.78 10.28 -25.18
N GLN A 476 -1.22 9.53 -26.14
CA GLN A 476 -1.49 9.70 -27.57
C GLN A 476 -2.84 9.12 -27.94
N PHE A 477 -3.13 7.91 -27.46
CA PHE A 477 -4.34 7.16 -27.78
C PHE A 477 -5.60 7.90 -27.31
N GLN A 478 -6.47 8.25 -28.27
CA GLN A 478 -7.72 8.99 -28.03
C GLN A 478 -7.52 10.23 -27.13
N GLY A 479 -6.37 10.90 -27.28
CA GLY A 479 -6.05 12.13 -26.54
C GLY A 479 -5.96 11.96 -25.02
N GLY A 480 -5.56 10.79 -24.51
CA GLY A 480 -5.40 10.59 -23.06
C GLY A 480 -6.65 10.10 -22.33
N HIS A 481 -7.75 9.84 -23.04
CA HIS A 481 -9.02 9.48 -22.41
C HIS A 481 -8.97 8.16 -21.61
N HIS A 482 -8.03 7.27 -21.93
CA HIS A 482 -7.84 6.00 -21.21
C HIS A 482 -6.91 6.11 -20.00
N LEU A 483 -6.27 7.26 -19.77
CA LEU A 483 -5.52 7.50 -18.54
C LEU A 483 -6.47 7.70 -17.36
N LEU A 484 -6.14 7.05 -16.24
CA LEU A 484 -6.79 7.33 -14.96
C LEU A 484 -6.08 8.50 -14.29
N VAL A 485 -6.63 9.70 -14.41
CA VAL A 485 -6.07 10.90 -13.78
C VAL A 485 -6.93 11.28 -12.56
N THR A 486 -6.38 11.08 -11.37
CA THR A 486 -7.04 11.45 -10.11
C THR A 486 -6.43 12.68 -9.45
N GLY A 487 -5.20 13.04 -9.85
CA GLY A 487 -4.35 13.89 -9.02
C GLY A 487 -3.88 13.16 -7.76
N LEU A 488 -3.09 13.86 -6.93
CA LEU A 488 -2.62 13.34 -5.65
C LEU A 488 -3.80 13.09 -4.70
N THR A 489 -3.86 11.88 -4.16
CA THR A 489 -4.96 11.46 -3.26
C THR A 489 -4.62 11.71 -1.79
N GLY A 490 -3.32 11.80 -1.47
CA GLY A 490 -2.79 11.97 -0.11
C GLY A 490 -2.85 10.70 0.74
N THR A 491 -3.07 9.54 0.12
CA THR A 491 -3.07 8.23 0.78
C THR A 491 -2.30 7.22 -0.07
N ASN A 492 -1.97 6.05 0.47
CA ASN A 492 -1.41 4.95 -0.30
C ASN A 492 -1.72 3.62 0.39
N VAL A 493 -2.50 2.78 -0.28
CA VAL A 493 -2.81 1.39 0.09
C VAL A 493 -2.55 0.47 -1.10
N MET A 494 -1.48 0.74 -1.86
CA MET A 494 -1.05 0.03 -3.06
C MET A 494 -1.98 0.27 -4.27
N ASP A 495 -2.21 -0.75 -5.10
CA ASP A 495 -3.00 -0.67 -6.33
C ASP A 495 -4.38 -1.31 -6.15
N ILE A 496 -5.34 -0.84 -6.95
CA ILE A 496 -6.69 -1.41 -7.08
C ILE A 496 -6.94 -1.71 -8.56
N GLN A 497 -7.39 -2.93 -8.83
CA GLN A 497 -7.86 -3.38 -10.13
C GLN A 497 -9.36 -3.68 -10.09
N ALA A 498 -10.04 -3.39 -11.19
CA ALA A 498 -11.46 -3.69 -11.35
C ALA A 498 -11.72 -4.24 -12.76
N ILE A 499 -12.42 -5.37 -12.83
CA ILE A 499 -13.02 -5.91 -14.06
C ILE A 499 -14.52 -5.71 -13.96
N LEU A 500 -15.12 -5.05 -14.93
CA LEU A 500 -16.56 -4.95 -15.08
C LEU A 500 -16.96 -5.64 -16.38
N VAL A 501 -17.88 -6.59 -16.29
CA VAL A 501 -18.43 -7.33 -17.44
C VAL A 501 -19.95 -7.22 -17.43
N ARG A 502 -20.54 -6.84 -18.57
CA ARG A 502 -22.00 -6.78 -18.77
C ARG A 502 -22.34 -7.42 -20.11
N VAL A 503 -23.33 -8.30 -20.14
CA VAL A 503 -23.85 -8.85 -21.40
C VAL A 503 -24.58 -7.75 -22.18
N THR A 504 -24.33 -7.64 -23.49
CA THR A 504 -24.96 -6.65 -24.39
C THR A 504 -26.17 -7.18 -25.11
#